data_AF-A0A7I0RZ09-F1
#
_entry.id   AF-A0A7I0RZ09-F1
#
_cell.length_a   1.000
_cell.length_b   1.000
_cell.length_c   1.000
_cell.angle_alpha   90.00
_cell.angle_beta   90.00
_cell.angle_gamma   90.00
#
_symmetry.space_group_name_H-M   'P 1'
#
loop_
_entity.id
_entity.type
_entity.pdbx_description
1 polymer ?
#
loop_
_entity_poly.entity_id
_entity_poly.type
_entity_poly.pdbx_seq_one_letter_code
_entity_poly.pdbx_strand_id
1 'polypeptide(L)'
;MRKIILGLCIGFSQLIFSQVDADAIFALQRVTTTEMNAIVSPAEGAMVYNTDTERVYEYDGAQWLKLMVEKSIIKNVTANYTLVLTDNGCAITANSTTDMTITIPAGLPVGYNVSIYQIGTGVVTIQGAAGVTVRHRLLRFKTAGQDAGVGVLSTGTDTYHITGDLTK
;
A
#
# COMPACT_ATOMS: atom_id res chain seq x y z
N MET A 1 17.90 -86.82 19.68
CA MET A 1 16.94 -86.43 18.63
C MET A 1 16.58 -84.97 18.82
N ARG A 2 17.09 -84.06 17.98
CA ARG A 2 16.74 -82.62 17.97
C ARG A 2 15.39 -82.45 17.30
N LYS A 3 14.45 -81.75 17.94
CA LYS A 3 13.20 -81.30 17.30
C LYS A 3 13.35 -79.83 16.96
N ILE A 4 13.24 -79.50 15.68
CA ILE A 4 13.27 -78.13 15.16
C ILE A 4 11.81 -77.71 15.00
N ILE A 5 11.43 -76.62 15.67
CA ILE A 5 10.10 -76.01 15.55
C ILE A 5 10.26 -74.75 14.70
N LEU A 6 9.57 -74.71 13.57
CA LEU A 6 9.56 -73.59 12.63
C LEU A 6 8.41 -72.64 13.01
N GLY A 7 8.74 -71.47 13.56
CA GLY A 7 7.75 -70.43 13.88
C GLY A 7 7.52 -69.51 12.67
N LEU A 8 6.28 -69.43 12.19
CA LEU A 8 5.89 -68.51 11.11
C LEU A 8 5.59 -67.12 11.69
N CYS A 9 6.45 -66.14 11.40
CA CYS A 9 6.21 -64.73 11.72
C CYS A 9 5.49 -64.04 10.55
N ILE A 10 4.26 -63.58 10.78
CA ILE A 10 3.51 -62.77 9.81
C ILE A 10 3.72 -61.30 10.20
N GLY A 11 4.46 -60.55 9.37
CA GLY A 11 4.67 -59.12 9.55
C GLY A 11 3.50 -58.31 8.99
N PHE A 12 2.89 -57.46 9.81
CA PHE A 12 1.90 -56.48 9.37
C PHE A 12 2.62 -55.13 9.17
N SER A 13 2.77 -54.67 7.94
CA SER A 13 3.31 -53.33 7.65
C SER A 13 2.16 -52.38 7.37
N GLN A 14 1.99 -51.34 8.18
CA GLN A 14 1.11 -50.21 7.85
C GLN A 14 1.91 -49.11 7.17
N LEU A 15 1.40 -48.58 6.06
CA LEU A 15 1.88 -47.35 5.45
C LEU A 15 1.38 -46.18 6.29
N ILE A 16 2.24 -45.53 7.06
CA ILE A 16 1.93 -44.25 7.69
C ILE A 16 2.28 -43.16 6.67
N PHE A 17 1.27 -42.53 6.08
CA PHE A 17 1.47 -41.24 5.43
C PHE A 17 1.46 -40.18 6.52
N SER A 18 2.53 -39.39 6.64
CA SER A 18 2.48 -38.09 7.34
C SER A 18 1.67 -37.13 6.45
N GLN A 19 0.38 -37.39 6.29
CA GLN A 19 -0.49 -36.50 5.54
C GLN A 19 -0.88 -35.36 6.47
N VAL A 20 -0.59 -34.13 6.05
CA VAL A 20 -1.18 -32.94 6.65
C VAL A 20 -2.70 -33.10 6.54
N ASP A 21 -3.39 -32.98 7.67
CA ASP A 21 -4.84 -33.13 7.75
C ASP A 21 -5.54 -32.27 6.67
N ALA A 22 -6.70 -32.72 6.18
CA ALA A 22 -7.41 -32.00 5.12
C ALA A 22 -7.76 -30.55 5.52
N ASP A 23 -7.86 -30.28 6.84
CA ASP A 23 -8.10 -28.97 7.41
C ASP A 23 -6.84 -28.34 8.05
N ALA A 24 -5.64 -28.90 7.81
CA ALA A 24 -4.40 -28.31 8.35
C ALA A 24 -4.06 -27.03 7.58
N ILE A 25 -4.60 -25.93 8.11
CA ILE A 25 -4.31 -24.57 7.70
C ILE A 25 -3.21 -24.00 8.58
N PHE A 26 -2.29 -23.25 7.97
CA PHE A 26 -1.41 -22.37 8.72
C PHE A 26 -2.23 -21.19 9.25
N ALA A 27 -2.34 -21.07 10.56
CA ALA A 27 -3.00 -19.96 11.22
C ALA A 27 -1.98 -19.10 11.97
N LEU A 28 -2.12 -17.79 11.86
CA LEU A 28 -1.33 -16.84 12.63
C LEU A 28 -1.91 -16.69 14.05
N GLN A 29 -1.06 -16.27 14.98
CA GLN A 29 -1.49 -15.92 16.33
C GLN A 29 -2.55 -14.81 16.27
N ARG A 30 -3.70 -15.05 16.89
CA ARG A 30 -4.83 -14.11 16.91
C ARG A 30 -4.73 -13.23 18.15
N VAL A 31 -4.70 -11.92 17.96
CA VAL A 31 -4.56 -10.91 19.03
C VAL A 31 -5.46 -9.71 18.75
N THR A 32 -5.90 -9.01 19.78
CA THR A 32 -6.46 -7.67 19.65
C THR A 32 -5.37 -6.65 19.31
N THR A 33 -5.75 -5.43 18.93
CA THR A 33 -4.81 -4.32 18.69
C THR A 33 -4.03 -3.96 19.95
N THR A 34 -4.70 -4.00 21.11
CA THR A 34 -4.07 -3.75 22.41
C THR A 34 -3.03 -4.81 22.73
N GLU A 35 -3.37 -6.09 22.54
CA GLU A 35 -2.45 -7.21 22.79
C GLU A 35 -1.28 -7.19 21.81
N MET A 36 -1.52 -6.92 20.53
CA MET A 36 -0.48 -6.79 19.51
C MET A 36 0.56 -5.71 19.89
N ASN A 37 0.09 -4.52 20.29
CA ASN A 37 0.97 -3.41 20.69
C ASN A 37 1.66 -3.62 22.05
N ALA A 38 1.17 -4.56 22.86
CA ALA A 38 1.79 -4.93 24.13
C ALA A 38 2.92 -5.97 23.97
N ILE A 39 3.12 -6.55 22.77
CA ILE A 39 4.22 -7.48 22.49
C ILE A 39 5.54 -6.72 22.63
N VAL A 40 6.35 -7.11 23.63
CA VAL A 40 7.67 -6.54 23.88
C VAL A 40 8.72 -7.29 23.06
N SER A 41 9.53 -6.56 22.30
CA SER A 41 10.61 -7.10 21.46
C SER A 41 10.18 -8.17 20.43
N PRO A 42 9.17 -7.91 19.58
CA PRO A 42 8.90 -8.79 18.45
C PRO A 42 10.10 -8.85 17.49
N ALA A 43 10.35 -10.02 16.90
CA ALA A 43 11.35 -10.16 15.85
C ALA A 43 10.88 -9.45 14.57
N GLU A 44 11.81 -8.86 13.81
CA GLU A 44 11.53 -8.39 12.45
C GLU A 44 10.98 -9.55 11.59
N GLY A 45 9.90 -9.30 10.85
CA GLY A 45 9.15 -10.30 10.09
C GLY A 45 8.14 -11.12 10.90
N ALA A 46 7.96 -10.85 12.21
CA ALA A 46 6.92 -11.51 12.99
C ALA A 46 5.53 -11.16 12.45
N MET A 47 4.64 -12.15 12.35
CA MET A 47 3.28 -11.97 11.81
C MET A 47 2.20 -12.34 12.83
N VAL A 48 1.14 -11.55 12.89
CA VAL A 48 -0.04 -11.82 13.74
C VAL A 48 -1.34 -11.52 12.97
N TYR A 49 -2.43 -12.17 13.36
CA TYR A 49 -3.78 -11.80 12.91
C TYR A 49 -4.44 -10.93 13.97
N ASN A 50 -4.68 -9.67 13.64
CA ASN A 50 -5.36 -8.72 14.51
C ASN A 50 -6.89 -8.91 14.40
N THR A 51 -7.55 -9.26 15.50
CA THR A 51 -8.99 -9.58 15.54
C THR A 51 -9.90 -8.36 15.55
N ASP A 52 -9.43 -7.19 16.00
CA ASP A 52 -10.24 -5.97 15.98
C ASP A 52 -10.36 -5.41 14.56
N THR A 53 -9.30 -5.56 13.78
CA THR A 53 -9.20 -5.06 12.39
C THR A 53 -9.45 -6.16 11.36
N GLU A 54 -9.50 -7.43 11.79
CA GLU A 54 -9.66 -8.62 10.97
C GLU A 54 -8.58 -8.74 9.88
N ARG A 55 -7.34 -8.36 10.18
CA ARG A 55 -6.22 -8.33 9.21
C ARG A 55 -4.95 -8.93 9.77
N VAL A 56 -4.10 -9.41 8.86
CA VAL A 56 -2.73 -9.80 9.20
C VAL A 56 -1.88 -8.54 9.38
N TYR A 57 -0.93 -8.58 10.31
CA TYR A 57 0.10 -7.57 10.53
C TYR A 57 1.48 -8.23 10.53
N GLU A 58 2.50 -7.50 10.08
CA GLU A 58 3.91 -7.88 10.09
C GLU A 58 4.73 -6.83 10.86
N TYR A 59 5.67 -7.25 11.71
CA TYR A 59 6.57 -6.34 12.41
C TYR A 59 7.78 -5.99 11.53
N ASP A 60 8.02 -4.72 11.24
CA ASP A 60 9.11 -4.25 10.35
C ASP A 60 10.45 -4.01 11.08
N GLY A 61 10.57 -4.43 12.33
CA GLY A 61 11.70 -4.13 13.20
C GLY A 61 11.52 -2.87 14.06
N ALA A 62 10.47 -2.08 13.81
CA ALA A 62 10.12 -0.91 14.61
C ALA A 62 8.64 -0.85 15.01
N GLN A 63 7.73 -1.22 14.13
CA GLN A 63 6.27 -1.11 14.28
C GLN A 63 5.52 -2.26 13.58
N TRP A 64 4.25 -2.43 13.94
CA TRP A 64 3.36 -3.37 13.28
C TRP A 64 2.75 -2.75 12.01
N LEU A 65 3.10 -3.28 10.86
CA LEU A 65 2.52 -2.92 9.56
C LEU A 65 1.33 -3.82 9.24
N LYS A 66 0.18 -3.22 8.96
CA LYS A 66 -0.99 -3.97 8.48
C LYS A 66 -0.64 -4.59 7.12
N LEU A 67 -0.71 -5.91 7.02
CA LEU A 67 -0.54 -6.68 5.78
C LEU A 67 -1.85 -6.64 4.96
N MET A 68 -2.31 -5.43 4.70
CA MET A 68 -2.98 -5.07 3.48
C MET A 68 -2.25 -3.82 3.02
N VAL A 69 -1.78 -3.80 1.79
CA VAL A 69 -1.43 -2.51 1.22
C VAL A 69 -2.77 -1.77 1.13
N GLU A 70 -3.09 -0.90 2.08
CA GLU A 70 -3.95 0.24 1.80
C GLU A 70 -3.16 1.12 0.81
N LYS A 71 -2.96 0.60 -0.40
CA LYS A 71 -2.65 1.45 -1.53
C LYS A 71 -3.99 2.08 -1.78
N SER A 72 -4.18 3.25 -1.20
CA SER A 72 -5.32 4.08 -1.55
C SER A 72 -5.14 4.42 -3.03
N ILE A 73 -5.65 3.55 -3.91
CA ILE A 73 -5.65 3.76 -5.35
C ILE A 73 -6.46 5.03 -5.65
N ILE A 74 -7.36 5.42 -4.73
CA ILE A 74 -8.12 6.67 -4.77
C ILE A 74 -8.08 7.34 -3.37
N LYS A 75 -7.34 8.45 -3.25
CA LYS A 75 -7.22 9.27 -2.05
C LYS A 75 -8.01 10.56 -2.19
N ASN A 76 -8.94 10.81 -1.29
CA ASN A 76 -9.73 12.04 -1.29
C ASN A 76 -9.02 13.18 -0.55
N VAL A 77 -8.95 14.35 -1.17
CA VAL A 77 -8.47 15.60 -0.56
C VAL A 77 -9.53 16.69 -0.74
N THR A 78 -9.79 17.46 0.31
CA THR A 78 -10.89 18.45 0.34
C THR A 78 -10.41 19.88 0.60
N ALA A 79 -9.08 20.08 0.67
CA ALA A 79 -8.43 21.37 0.89
C ALA A 79 -7.03 21.35 0.24
N ASN A 80 -6.30 22.46 0.34
CA ASN A 80 -4.90 22.54 -0.10
C ASN A 80 -4.10 21.34 0.41
N TYR A 81 -3.30 20.75 -0.49
CA TYR A 81 -2.63 19.49 -0.22
C TYR A 81 -1.21 19.52 -0.76
N THR A 82 -0.25 18.98 0.01
CA THR A 82 1.12 18.77 -0.47
C THR A 82 1.30 17.29 -0.73
N LEU A 83 1.72 16.93 -1.95
CA LEU A 83 1.99 15.55 -2.31
C LEU A 83 3.03 14.96 -1.37
N VAL A 84 2.91 13.68 -1.05
CA VAL A 84 3.87 12.94 -0.23
C VAL A 84 4.32 11.68 -0.95
N LEU A 85 5.41 11.07 -0.49
CA LEU A 85 5.95 9.85 -1.09
C LEU A 85 4.91 8.72 -1.20
N THR A 86 3.99 8.62 -0.24
CA THR A 86 2.94 7.59 -0.20
C THR A 86 1.82 7.80 -1.23
N ASP A 87 1.79 8.94 -1.92
CA ASP A 87 0.85 9.18 -3.03
C ASP A 87 1.35 8.58 -4.37
N ASN A 88 2.58 8.04 -4.39
CA ASN A 88 3.17 7.47 -5.60
C ASN A 88 2.35 6.25 -6.11
N GLY A 89 1.87 6.34 -7.35
CA GLY A 89 1.04 5.34 -7.99
C GLY A 89 -0.41 5.33 -7.51
N CYS A 90 -0.86 6.35 -6.78
CA CYS A 90 -2.24 6.56 -6.37
C CYS A 90 -2.96 7.51 -7.34
N ALA A 91 -4.29 7.51 -7.30
CA ALA A 91 -5.11 8.58 -7.84
C ALA A 91 -5.63 9.44 -6.68
N ILE A 92 -5.66 10.76 -6.85
CA ILE A 92 -6.15 11.71 -5.88
C ILE A 92 -7.45 12.31 -6.42
N THR A 93 -8.52 12.30 -5.64
CA THR A 93 -9.75 13.05 -5.93
C THR A 93 -9.75 14.34 -5.14
N ALA A 94 -9.68 15.47 -5.83
CA ALA A 94 -9.80 16.79 -5.25
C ALA A 94 -11.29 17.17 -5.18
N ASN A 95 -11.91 16.93 -4.02
CA ASN A 95 -13.33 17.17 -3.78
C ASN A 95 -13.53 18.40 -2.89
N SER A 96 -13.21 19.57 -3.43
CA SER A 96 -13.42 20.86 -2.77
C SER A 96 -14.43 21.70 -3.54
N THR A 97 -15.28 22.44 -2.86
CA THR A 97 -16.15 23.45 -3.48
C THR A 97 -15.44 24.78 -3.72
N THR A 98 -14.32 25.02 -3.03
CA THR A 98 -13.46 26.20 -3.19
C THR A 98 -12.19 25.85 -3.92
N ASP A 99 -11.63 26.82 -4.66
CA ASP A 99 -10.35 26.66 -5.33
C ASP A 99 -9.27 26.17 -4.35
N MET A 100 -8.45 25.25 -4.82
CA MET A 100 -7.43 24.61 -4.00
C MET A 100 -6.12 24.46 -4.77
N THR A 101 -5.02 24.41 -4.02
CA THR A 101 -3.69 24.19 -4.56
C THR A 101 -3.16 22.83 -4.12
N ILE A 102 -2.72 22.04 -5.09
CA ILE A 102 -1.92 20.83 -4.84
C ILE A 102 -0.46 21.18 -5.12
N THR A 103 0.35 21.07 -4.07
CA THR A 103 1.77 21.42 -4.08
C THR A 103 2.63 20.17 -4.29
N ILE A 104 3.54 20.23 -5.25
CA ILE A 104 4.59 19.23 -5.46
C ILE A 104 5.80 19.66 -4.60
N PRO A 105 6.18 18.90 -3.55
CA PRO A 105 7.35 19.24 -2.74
C PRO A 105 8.66 18.87 -3.45
N ALA A 106 9.77 19.36 -2.89
CA ALA A 106 11.10 18.87 -3.24
C ALA A 106 11.33 17.46 -2.66
N GLY A 107 12.18 16.67 -3.31
CA GLY A 107 12.67 15.39 -2.78
C GLY A 107 11.82 14.16 -3.08
N LEU A 108 10.78 14.24 -3.92
CA LEU A 108 10.13 13.01 -4.42
C LEU A 108 11.06 12.31 -5.42
N PRO A 109 11.10 10.96 -5.42
CA PRO A 109 12.04 10.21 -6.25
C PRO A 109 11.72 10.36 -7.75
N VAL A 110 12.75 10.18 -8.59
CA VAL A 110 12.56 10.04 -10.04
C VAL A 110 11.66 8.84 -10.32
N GLY A 111 10.70 8.99 -11.23
CA GLY A 111 9.67 7.97 -11.48
C GLY A 111 8.44 8.07 -10.57
N TYR A 112 8.43 9.00 -9.60
CA TYR A 112 7.21 9.36 -8.88
C TYR A 112 6.10 9.73 -9.87
N ASN A 113 4.94 9.12 -9.72
CA ASN A 113 3.78 9.36 -10.57
C ASN A 113 2.50 9.41 -9.74
N VAL A 114 1.59 10.33 -10.04
CA VAL A 114 0.27 10.40 -9.40
C VAL A 114 -0.73 10.98 -10.39
N SER A 115 -1.97 10.50 -10.34
CA SER A 115 -3.10 11.09 -11.08
C SER A 115 -3.95 11.91 -10.11
N ILE A 116 -4.48 13.04 -10.54
CA ILE A 116 -5.30 13.95 -9.74
C ILE A 116 -6.57 14.24 -10.55
N TYR A 117 -7.75 14.19 -9.95
CA TYR A 117 -9.02 14.49 -10.61
C TYR A 117 -9.80 15.53 -9.80
N GLN A 118 -10.21 16.62 -10.44
CA GLN A 118 -11.13 17.60 -9.84
C GLN A 118 -12.53 16.99 -9.79
N ILE A 119 -12.97 16.57 -8.61
CA ILE A 119 -14.33 16.07 -8.38
C ILE A 119 -15.25 17.20 -7.91
N GLY A 120 -14.72 18.12 -7.11
CA GLY A 120 -15.46 19.28 -6.63
C GLY A 120 -15.53 20.42 -7.64
N THR A 121 -16.28 21.47 -7.31
CA THR A 121 -16.42 22.66 -8.16
C THR A 121 -15.22 23.62 -8.07
N GLY A 122 -14.42 23.50 -7.02
CA GLY A 122 -13.22 24.30 -6.82
C GLY A 122 -12.13 23.93 -7.82
N VAL A 123 -11.54 24.94 -8.46
CA VAL A 123 -10.46 24.75 -9.43
C VAL A 123 -9.21 24.25 -8.70
N VAL A 124 -8.58 23.21 -9.25
CA VAL A 124 -7.34 22.65 -8.71
C VAL A 124 -6.16 23.28 -9.44
N THR A 125 -5.34 24.00 -8.70
CA THR A 125 -4.06 24.55 -9.18
C THR A 125 -2.91 23.61 -8.79
N ILE A 126 -2.06 23.23 -9.73
CA ILE A 126 -0.82 22.50 -9.46
C ILE A 126 0.33 23.49 -9.36
N GLN A 127 1.06 23.42 -8.25
CA GLN A 127 2.17 24.31 -7.97
C GLN A 127 3.40 23.52 -7.48
N GLY A 128 4.59 23.90 -7.91
CA GLY A 128 5.84 23.41 -7.31
C GLY A 128 6.24 24.23 -6.08
N ALA A 129 6.77 23.59 -5.04
CA ALA A 129 7.44 24.27 -3.94
C ALA A 129 8.71 25.02 -4.42
N ALA A 130 9.35 25.78 -3.52
CA ALA A 130 10.62 26.44 -3.85
C ALA A 130 11.67 25.42 -4.34
N GLY A 131 12.32 25.72 -5.47
CA GLY A 131 13.29 24.84 -6.11
C GLY A 131 12.70 23.76 -7.02
N VAL A 132 11.38 23.58 -7.04
CA VAL A 132 10.70 22.60 -7.88
C VAL A 132 10.33 23.19 -9.24
N THR A 133 10.71 22.50 -10.31
CA THR A 133 10.35 22.86 -11.68
C THR A 133 9.16 22.03 -12.15
N VAL A 134 8.03 22.68 -12.45
CA VAL A 134 6.83 22.05 -13.01
C VAL A 134 6.66 22.45 -14.47
N ARG A 135 6.56 21.48 -15.37
CA ARG A 135 6.47 21.70 -16.82
C ARG A 135 5.14 21.21 -17.38
N HIS A 136 4.50 22.05 -18.18
CA HIS A 136 3.39 21.70 -19.06
C HIS A 136 3.64 22.33 -20.42
N ARG A 137 3.38 21.60 -21.53
CA ARG A 137 3.66 22.07 -22.90
C ARG A 137 3.07 23.45 -23.21
N LEU A 138 1.89 23.74 -22.68
CA LEU A 138 1.15 25.00 -22.93
C LEU A 138 1.17 25.96 -21.73
N LEU A 139 2.02 25.72 -20.72
CA LEU A 139 2.09 26.53 -19.49
C LEU A 139 0.72 26.68 -18.81
N ARG A 140 0.06 25.55 -18.59
CA ARG A 140 -1.27 25.46 -17.98
C ARG A 140 -1.15 24.63 -16.72
N PHE A 141 -1.67 25.14 -15.61
CA PHE A 141 -1.43 24.59 -14.27
C PHE A 141 -2.71 24.47 -13.45
N LYS A 142 -3.86 24.79 -14.03
CA LYS A 142 -5.17 24.67 -13.40
C LYS A 142 -6.01 23.66 -14.15
N THR A 143 -6.81 22.87 -13.46
CA THR A 143 -7.82 22.03 -14.09
C THR A 143 -8.79 22.88 -14.91
N ALA A 144 -9.19 22.38 -16.09
CA ALA A 144 -10.05 23.13 -17.02
C ALA A 144 -11.51 23.25 -16.55
N GLY A 145 -11.94 22.38 -15.63
CA GLY A 145 -13.28 22.36 -15.06
C GLY A 145 -13.47 21.12 -14.18
N GLN A 146 -14.71 20.92 -13.71
CA GLN A 146 -15.09 19.70 -13.02
C GLN A 146 -14.82 18.47 -13.90
N ASP A 147 -14.39 17.38 -13.28
CA ASP A 147 -13.97 16.11 -13.90
C ASP A 147 -12.67 16.16 -14.71
N ALA A 148 -11.98 17.31 -14.76
CA ALA A 148 -10.67 17.40 -15.37
C ALA A 148 -9.61 16.63 -14.56
N GLY A 149 -8.77 15.89 -15.28
CA GLY A 149 -7.66 15.11 -14.73
C GLY A 149 -6.30 15.77 -14.94
N VAL A 150 -5.37 15.52 -14.02
CA VAL A 150 -3.97 15.92 -14.08
C VAL A 150 -3.07 14.74 -13.72
N GLY A 151 -2.21 14.33 -14.65
CA GLY A 151 -1.11 13.42 -14.36
C GLY A 151 0.13 14.21 -13.96
N VAL A 152 0.85 13.76 -12.94
CA VAL A 152 2.14 14.29 -12.51
C VAL A 152 3.18 13.19 -12.62
N LEU A 153 4.33 13.47 -13.26
CA LEU A 153 5.45 12.54 -13.42
C LEU A 153 6.77 13.22 -13.09
N SER A 154 7.56 12.65 -12.18
CA SER A 154 8.94 13.05 -11.91
C SER A 154 9.88 12.43 -12.95
N THR A 155 10.61 13.27 -13.68
CA THR A 155 11.55 12.85 -14.76
C THR A 155 13.01 13.10 -14.41
N GLY A 156 13.25 13.80 -13.29
CA GLY A 156 14.57 14.15 -12.77
C GLY A 156 14.40 14.78 -11.40
N THR A 157 15.51 15.02 -10.69
CA THR A 157 15.48 15.68 -9.37
C THR A 157 14.70 16.99 -9.44
N ASP A 158 13.68 17.09 -8.59
CA ASP A 158 12.76 18.23 -8.47
C ASP A 158 12.18 18.73 -9.81
N THR A 159 12.11 17.85 -10.80
CA THR A 159 11.67 18.16 -12.16
C THR A 159 10.47 17.30 -12.54
N TYR A 160 9.31 17.95 -12.62
CA TYR A 160 8.03 17.29 -12.84
C TYR A 160 7.37 17.76 -14.12
N HIS A 161 6.80 16.81 -14.84
CA HIS A 161 5.94 17.05 -15.98
C HIS A 161 4.50 16.81 -15.57
N ILE A 162 3.62 17.74 -15.92
CA ILE A 162 2.19 17.56 -15.76
C ILE A 162 1.52 17.46 -17.13
N THR A 163 0.42 16.72 -17.18
CA THR A 163 -0.40 16.49 -18.38
C THR A 163 -1.86 16.42 -17.99
N GLY A 164 -2.78 16.68 -18.92
CA GLY A 164 -4.21 16.50 -18.67
C GLY A 164 -5.05 17.61 -19.28
N ASP A 165 -6.29 17.71 -18.84
CA ASP A 165 -7.20 18.77 -19.27
C ASP A 165 -7.00 20.02 -18.39
N LEU A 166 -6.10 20.88 -18.83
CA LEU A 166 -5.63 22.04 -18.07
C LEU A 166 -5.93 23.36 -18.79
N THR A 167 -6.14 24.42 -18.01
CA THR A 167 -6.31 25.82 -18.39
C THR A 167 -5.27 26.73 -17.71
N LYS A 168 -5.23 28.01 -18.11
CA LYS A 168 -4.32 29.03 -17.57
C LYS A 168 -4.69 29.46 -16.15
#